data_AF-A0A9E3WT49-F1
#
_entry.id   AF-A0A9E3WT49-F1
#
_cell.length_a   1.000
_cell.length_b   1.000
_cell.length_c   1.000
_cell.angle_alpha   90.00
_cell.angle_beta   90.00
_cell.angle_gamma   90.00
#
_symmetry.space_group_name_H-M   'P 1'
#
loop_
_entity.id
_entity.type
_entity.pdbx_description
1 polymer ?
#
loop_
_entity_poly.entity_id
_entity_poly.type
_entity_poly.pdbx_seq_one_letter_code
_entity_poly.pdbx_strand_id
1 'polypeptide(L)'
;PVVTDIDFESTPLMLVTMSGPPGFDDAALKQIAEEVQEDLEGIPGVANTQVFGGREREIHVDVNPDLLAQHNFTIEDIVRAVRAFHATLPGGAQDTGEFDFQIRNATRLRGVSDIEQIILRQEQGRVIRVSDVAEVKDTHRRLVNIAHLDGRDCAAVVVNKESDINSLAAAQAVKAKVESLRNVYPHIRFATTRDTSEEISVMFRVLGSSFAFGGMLVLIILGWSMGLRISLLVLMAAPISTAVGLIFLYSMDVPISNMVIFSFILALGMVVDGAIIVAENIHRHLERGEDPIEAAKIGISEVGMPVIIADLTTIAAYLPMLLVPGIMGDFMSVMPKVVSVALAGSMLVDHFLLPVVAAYVFRRRHVTADEHEVFQTIAASAAVAPAADSNEDEKTASPRRAARINPHVGLVTRFYASTLRWALNNGWAIIASSGLALVLAWALLMQIGFDFFPASDRGQFTVKVELPLGTSIRQTALAAQAVAQSFAGLEVNGEQVVVNSVSAIGSSEGLASRLETDPAVGPEFGTVMVQLSSPLDRKTHEDVIIRDHIRPALEK
;
A
#
# COMPACT_ATOMS: atom_id res chain seq x y z
N PRO A 1 12.52 -23.95 18.24
CA PRO A 1 11.22 -23.58 17.62
C PRO A 1 11.34 -22.15 17.12
N VAL A 2 11.23 -21.92 15.81
CA VAL A 2 11.13 -20.57 15.26
C VAL A 2 9.65 -20.21 15.34
N VAL A 3 9.32 -19.22 16.15
CA VAL A 3 7.98 -18.65 16.21
C VAL A 3 7.97 -17.48 15.24
N THR A 4 7.27 -17.63 14.13
CA THR A 4 7.08 -16.59 13.12
C THR A 4 5.68 -16.03 13.29
N ASP A 5 5.59 -14.74 13.56
CA ASP A 5 4.31 -14.02 13.56
C ASP A 5 3.83 -13.86 12.12
N ILE A 6 2.55 -14.16 11.85
CA ILE A 6 1.95 -14.05 10.52
C ILE A 6 1.13 -12.75 10.51
N ASP A 7 1.75 -11.68 10.01
CA ASP A 7 1.14 -10.36 9.85
C ASP A 7 0.68 -10.16 8.39
N PHE A 8 -0.50 -9.57 8.16
CA PHE A 8 -0.93 -9.19 6.80
C PHE A 8 -0.04 -8.11 6.18
N GLU A 9 0.64 -7.30 7.00
CA GLU A 9 1.65 -6.35 6.54
C GLU A 9 3.01 -7.00 6.22
N SER A 10 3.15 -8.33 6.39
CA SER A 10 4.41 -9.06 6.18
C SER A 10 4.80 -9.24 4.70
N THR A 11 4.10 -8.57 3.77
CA THR A 11 4.47 -8.52 2.36
C THR A 11 5.87 -7.92 2.19
N PRO A 12 6.71 -8.48 1.31
CA PRO A 12 8.01 -7.89 1.00
C PRO A 12 7.86 -6.42 0.60
N LEU A 13 8.72 -5.58 1.16
CA LEU A 13 8.78 -4.14 0.86
C LEU A 13 9.22 -3.92 -0.58
N MET A 14 10.23 -4.68 -1.01
CA MET A 14 10.73 -4.69 -2.37
C MET A 14 11.62 -5.91 -2.63
N LEU A 15 11.80 -6.21 -3.91
CA LEU A 15 12.74 -7.20 -4.41
C LEU A 15 13.87 -6.48 -5.14
N VAL A 16 15.10 -6.62 -4.63
CA VAL A 16 16.31 -6.09 -5.28
C VAL A 16 16.94 -7.22 -6.07
N THR A 17 16.88 -7.15 -7.39
CA THR A 17 17.49 -8.13 -8.29
C THR A 17 18.79 -7.59 -8.87
N MET A 18 19.76 -8.47 -9.04
CA MET A 18 21.08 -8.18 -9.58
C MET A 18 21.46 -9.25 -10.59
N SER A 19 21.82 -8.82 -11.79
CA SER A 19 22.23 -9.70 -12.88
C SER A 19 23.57 -9.24 -13.44
N GLY A 20 24.47 -10.20 -13.65
CA GLY A 20 25.78 -9.96 -14.25
C GLY A 20 25.72 -9.89 -15.79
N PRO A 21 26.81 -9.48 -16.44
CA PRO A 21 26.95 -9.60 -17.89
C PRO A 21 26.92 -11.08 -18.32
N PRO A 22 26.68 -11.39 -19.61
CA PRO A 22 26.65 -12.78 -20.09
C PRO A 22 27.95 -13.52 -19.75
N GLY A 23 27.83 -14.68 -19.09
CA GLY A 23 28.97 -15.50 -18.67
C GLY A 23 29.67 -15.01 -17.39
N PHE A 24 29.06 -14.11 -16.63
CA PHE A 24 29.53 -13.75 -15.29
C PHE A 24 29.48 -14.97 -14.34
N ASP A 25 30.38 -15.00 -13.37
CA ASP A 25 30.44 -16.12 -12.41
C ASP A 25 29.29 -16.02 -11.40
N ASP A 26 28.42 -17.04 -11.37
CA ASP A 26 27.28 -17.12 -10.47
C ASP A 26 27.68 -17.17 -8.99
N ALA A 27 28.88 -17.67 -8.68
CA ALA A 27 29.39 -17.67 -7.30
C ALA A 27 29.80 -16.26 -6.86
N ALA A 28 30.51 -15.53 -7.73
CA ALA A 28 30.78 -14.12 -7.50
C ALA A 28 29.48 -13.31 -7.37
N LEU A 29 28.47 -13.59 -8.20
CA LEU A 29 27.16 -12.93 -8.10
C LEU A 29 26.46 -13.22 -6.77
N LYS A 30 26.52 -14.47 -6.29
CA LYS A 30 25.99 -14.86 -4.98
C LYS A 30 26.69 -14.11 -3.84
N GLN A 31 28.03 -14.03 -3.89
CA GLN A 31 28.80 -13.31 -2.88
C GLN A 31 28.44 -11.81 -2.87
N ILE A 32 28.33 -11.18 -4.04
CA ILE A 32 27.89 -9.77 -4.14
C ILE A 32 26.47 -9.62 -3.57
N ALA A 33 25.59 -10.59 -3.82
CA ALA A 33 24.23 -10.57 -3.27
C ALA A 33 24.20 -10.67 -1.74
N GLU A 34 25.09 -11.47 -1.14
CA GLU A 34 25.26 -11.58 0.31
C GLU A 34 25.86 -10.29 0.91
N GLU A 35 26.84 -9.68 0.26
CA GLU A 35 27.38 -8.37 0.67
C GLU A 35 26.29 -7.28 0.60
N VAL A 36 25.48 -7.27 -0.46
CA VAL A 36 24.33 -6.36 -0.58
C VAL A 36 23.24 -6.69 0.43
N GLN A 37 23.03 -7.96 0.75
CA GLN A 37 22.09 -8.40 1.79
C GLN A 37 22.44 -7.75 3.14
N GLU A 38 23.69 -7.89 3.59
CA GLU A 38 24.17 -7.31 4.85
C GLU A 38 24.01 -5.78 4.87
N ASP A 39 24.31 -5.13 3.74
CA ASP A 39 24.17 -3.69 3.57
C ASP A 39 22.71 -3.20 3.64
N LEU A 40 21.76 -4.02 3.19
CA LEU A 40 20.33 -3.73 3.21
C LEU A 40 19.69 -4.04 4.58
N GLU A 41 20.17 -5.06 5.29
CA GLU A 41 19.74 -5.38 6.67
C GLU A 41 20.07 -4.26 7.66
N GLY A 42 21.14 -3.49 7.41
CA GLY A 42 21.50 -2.34 8.24
C GLY A 42 20.58 -1.12 8.11
N ILE A 43 19.59 -1.14 7.21
CA ILE A 43 18.71 0.01 6.97
C ILE A 43 17.58 0.02 8.01
N PRO A 44 17.35 1.15 8.72
CA PRO A 44 16.22 1.26 9.64
C PRO A 44 14.88 0.97 8.96
N GLY A 45 14.10 0.06 9.55
CA GLY A 45 12.82 -0.41 8.99
C GLY A 45 12.91 -1.66 8.11
N VAL A 46 14.09 -2.22 7.89
CA VAL A 46 14.24 -3.55 7.29
C VAL A 46 14.28 -4.60 8.39
N ALA A 47 13.32 -5.53 8.42
CA ALA A 47 13.24 -6.57 9.45
C ALA A 47 14.20 -7.72 9.18
N ASN A 48 14.16 -8.22 7.96
CA ASN A 48 15.06 -9.25 7.48
C ASN A 48 15.15 -9.20 5.97
N THR A 49 16.22 -9.79 5.46
CA THR A 49 16.38 -9.99 4.04
C THR A 49 16.72 -11.44 3.74
N GLN A 50 16.46 -11.86 2.50
CA GLN A 50 16.70 -13.23 2.07
C GLN A 50 17.24 -13.22 0.65
N VAL A 51 18.36 -13.90 0.41
CA VAL A 51 18.96 -14.00 -0.93
C VAL A 51 18.52 -15.27 -1.62
N PHE A 52 17.98 -15.11 -2.82
CA PHE A 52 17.58 -16.18 -3.74
C PHE A 52 18.44 -16.14 -5.02
N GLY A 53 18.63 -17.29 -5.65
CA GLY A 53 19.48 -17.42 -6.83
C GLY A 53 20.98 -17.40 -6.52
N GLY A 54 21.79 -17.40 -7.58
CA GLY A 54 23.24 -17.58 -7.51
C GLY A 54 23.67 -19.02 -7.18
N ARG A 55 24.99 -19.27 -7.19
CA ARG A 55 25.57 -20.58 -6.86
C ARG A 55 26.42 -20.48 -5.61
N GLU A 56 26.02 -21.18 -4.56
CA GLU A 56 26.82 -21.29 -3.33
C GLU A 56 28.08 -22.10 -3.62
N ARG A 57 29.26 -21.55 -3.33
CA ARG A 57 30.54 -22.24 -3.49
C ARG A 57 30.65 -23.37 -2.46
N GLU A 58 30.88 -24.59 -2.92
CA GLU A 58 31.02 -25.78 -2.07
C GLU A 58 32.23 -26.58 -2.52
N ILE A 59 33.10 -26.96 -1.58
CA ILE A 59 34.25 -27.81 -1.89
C ILE A 59 33.81 -29.27 -1.81
N HIS A 60 33.81 -29.95 -2.94
CA HIS A 60 33.49 -31.37 -3.00
C HIS A 60 34.75 -32.20 -2.74
N VAL A 61 34.65 -33.18 -1.86
CA VAL A 61 35.65 -34.22 -1.68
C VAL A 61 35.07 -35.50 -2.29
N ASP A 62 35.29 -35.68 -3.59
CA ASP A 62 34.77 -36.81 -4.37
C ASP A 62 35.64 -38.04 -4.07
N VAL A 63 35.20 -38.84 -3.10
CA VAL A 63 35.96 -40.00 -2.63
C VAL A 63 35.88 -41.17 -3.61
N ASN A 64 37.00 -41.80 -3.91
CA ASN A 64 37.04 -43.03 -4.72
C ASN A 64 36.87 -44.27 -3.81
N PRO A 65 35.76 -45.04 -3.93
CA PRO A 65 35.51 -46.19 -3.07
C PRO A 65 36.57 -47.28 -3.18
N ASP A 66 37.15 -47.48 -4.37
CA ASP A 66 38.16 -48.52 -4.61
C ASP A 66 39.49 -48.18 -3.93
N LEU A 67 39.91 -46.90 -3.97
CA LEU A 67 41.13 -46.43 -3.31
C LEU A 67 40.97 -46.43 -1.79
N LEU A 68 39.80 -46.04 -1.28
CA LEU A 68 39.48 -46.17 0.15
C LEU A 68 39.63 -47.62 0.64
N ALA A 69 39.08 -48.58 -0.11
CA ALA A 69 39.14 -49.99 0.23
C ALA A 69 40.57 -50.53 0.20
N GLN A 70 41.36 -50.16 -0.81
CA GLN A 70 42.78 -50.55 -0.91
C GLN A 70 43.62 -50.06 0.27
N HIS A 71 43.30 -48.89 0.82
CA HIS A 71 44.01 -48.29 1.94
C HIS A 71 43.36 -48.56 3.31
N ASN A 72 42.30 -49.39 3.37
CA ASN A 72 41.52 -49.68 4.58
C ASN A 72 41.07 -48.41 5.33
N PHE A 73 40.57 -47.42 4.57
CA PHE A 73 39.95 -46.22 5.10
C PHE A 73 38.43 -46.26 4.89
N THR A 74 37.72 -45.57 5.78
CA THR A 74 36.30 -45.29 5.65
C THR A 74 36.07 -43.82 5.31
N ILE A 75 34.88 -43.48 4.80
CA ILE A 75 34.47 -42.08 4.61
C ILE A 75 34.56 -41.31 5.94
N GLU A 76 34.21 -41.97 7.05
CA GLU A 76 34.27 -41.38 8.39
C GLU A 76 35.71 -40.99 8.79
N ASP A 77 36.73 -41.73 8.34
CA ASP A 77 38.13 -41.38 8.60
C ASP A 77 38.53 -40.10 7.88
N ILE A 78 38.05 -39.89 6.66
CA ILE A 78 38.24 -38.63 5.92
C ILE A 78 37.52 -37.49 6.65
N VAL A 79 36.24 -37.68 7.01
CA VAL A 79 35.47 -36.67 7.75
C VAL A 79 36.16 -36.27 9.06
N ARG A 80 36.67 -37.25 9.81
CA ARG A 80 37.43 -37.02 11.05
C ARG A 80 38.72 -36.25 10.79
N ALA A 81 39.48 -36.60 9.76
CA ALA A 81 40.72 -35.92 9.41
C ALA A 81 40.48 -34.46 9.00
N VAL A 82 39.44 -34.20 8.19
CA VAL A 82 39.05 -32.83 7.79
C VAL A 82 38.61 -32.01 8.99
N ARG A 83 37.77 -32.56 9.89
CA ARG A 83 37.36 -31.88 11.13
C ARG A 83 38.53 -31.60 12.06
N ALA A 84 39.47 -32.55 12.21
CA ALA A 84 40.64 -32.38 13.05
C ALA A 84 41.59 -31.30 12.50
N PHE A 85 41.76 -31.21 11.18
CA PHE A 85 42.59 -30.18 10.55
C PHE A 85 42.01 -28.77 10.73
N HIS A 86 40.67 -28.64 10.73
CA HIS A 86 39.99 -27.37 10.96
C HIS A 86 39.83 -26.98 12.44
N ALA A 87 40.25 -27.85 13.38
CA ALA A 87 40.04 -27.58 14.80
C ALA A 87 40.93 -26.43 15.30
N THR A 88 40.31 -25.39 15.85
CA THR A 88 40.98 -24.26 16.53
C THR A 88 41.27 -24.63 17.99
N LEU A 89 42.48 -25.12 18.24
CA LEU A 89 42.94 -25.44 19.60
C LEU A 89 43.55 -24.19 20.27
N PRO A 90 43.09 -23.78 21.46
CA PRO A 90 43.74 -22.71 22.22
C PRO A 90 45.11 -23.18 22.71
N GLY A 91 46.16 -22.38 22.47
CA GLY A 91 47.52 -22.67 22.91
C GLY A 91 47.82 -22.23 24.35
N GLY A 92 46.85 -21.58 25.01
CA GLY A 92 46.98 -21.04 26.36
C GLY A 92 47.32 -19.54 26.39
N ALA A 93 47.52 -19.01 27.59
CA ALA A 93 48.00 -17.65 27.82
C ALA A 93 49.39 -17.72 28.44
N GLN A 94 50.29 -16.86 27.99
CA GLN A 94 51.64 -16.72 28.53
C GLN A 94 51.79 -15.32 29.08
N ASP A 95 51.82 -15.25 30.41
CA ASP A 95 52.12 -14.03 31.14
C ASP A 95 53.64 -13.87 31.28
N THR A 96 54.18 -12.77 30.76
CA THR A 96 55.59 -12.39 30.88
C THR A 96 55.82 -11.32 31.96
N GLY A 97 54.79 -10.96 32.72
CA GLY A 97 54.79 -9.94 33.77
C GLY A 97 54.58 -8.51 33.24
N GLU A 98 55.10 -8.20 32.05
CA GLU A 98 54.91 -6.90 31.38
C GLU A 98 53.80 -6.97 30.31
N PHE A 99 53.58 -8.14 29.72
CA PHE A 99 52.53 -8.42 28.73
C PHE A 99 51.96 -9.83 28.90
N ASP A 100 50.66 -9.96 28.67
CA ASP A 100 49.97 -11.25 28.60
C ASP A 100 49.67 -11.58 27.14
N PHE A 101 50.25 -12.69 26.64
CA PHE A 101 50.08 -13.14 25.27
C PHE A 101 49.15 -14.35 25.19
N GLN A 102 48.08 -14.25 24.40
CA GLN A 102 47.25 -15.40 24.11
C GLN A 102 47.79 -16.15 22.88
N ILE A 103 48.24 -17.38 23.08
CA ILE A 103 48.72 -18.25 21.99
C ILE A 103 47.51 -18.96 21.40
N ARG A 104 47.30 -18.81 20.10
CA ARG A 104 46.21 -19.48 19.37
C ARG A 104 46.76 -20.22 18.16
N ASN A 105 46.29 -21.44 17.94
CA ASN A 105 46.59 -22.16 16.71
C ASN A 105 45.75 -21.58 15.56
N ALA A 106 46.41 -21.11 14.49
CA ALA A 106 45.77 -20.55 13.32
C ALA A 106 45.58 -21.64 12.24
N THR A 107 44.80 -22.68 12.55
CA THR A 107 44.41 -23.71 11.58
C THR A 107 43.19 -23.24 10.78
N ARG A 108 43.43 -22.55 9.65
CA ARG A 108 42.38 -22.16 8.69
C ARG A 108 42.65 -22.79 7.33
N LEU A 109 41.64 -23.45 6.78
CA LEU A 109 41.65 -23.91 5.38
C LEU A 109 41.57 -22.67 4.48
N ARG A 110 42.61 -22.41 3.70
CA ARG A 110 42.69 -21.25 2.78
C ARG A 110 42.19 -21.59 1.38
N GLY A 111 42.17 -22.88 1.03
CA GLY A 111 41.68 -23.35 -0.26
C GLY A 111 41.76 -24.86 -0.41
N VAL A 112 41.48 -25.33 -1.62
CA VAL A 112 41.44 -26.75 -2.00
C VAL A 112 42.75 -27.47 -1.67
N SER A 113 43.90 -26.86 -1.95
CA SER A 113 45.20 -27.47 -1.70
C SER A 113 45.47 -27.79 -0.23
N ASP A 114 44.91 -27.01 0.71
CA ASP A 114 45.06 -27.34 2.12
C ASP A 114 44.27 -28.62 2.47
N ILE A 115 43.12 -28.86 1.82
CA ILE A 115 42.29 -30.06 2.00
C ILE A 115 42.95 -31.29 1.38
N GLU A 116 43.51 -31.15 0.17
CA GLU A 116 44.24 -32.20 -0.53
C GLU A 116 45.42 -32.73 0.30
N GLN A 117 46.10 -31.84 1.03
CA GLN A 117 47.28 -32.15 1.82
C GLN A 117 46.97 -32.71 3.22
N ILE A 118 45.70 -32.80 3.61
CA ILE A 118 45.31 -33.36 4.90
C ILE A 118 45.78 -34.81 4.99
N ILE A 119 46.45 -35.12 6.09
CA ILE A 119 47.02 -36.44 6.35
C ILE A 119 45.95 -37.32 6.97
N LEU A 120 45.66 -38.46 6.34
CA LEU A 120 44.72 -39.47 6.86
C LEU A 120 45.42 -40.45 7.80
N ARG A 121 46.58 -40.95 7.40
CA ARG A 121 47.43 -41.84 8.20
C ARG A 121 48.87 -41.76 7.76
N GLN A 122 49.78 -42.01 8.68
CA GLN A 122 51.19 -42.22 8.41
C GLN A 122 51.57 -43.63 8.83
N GLU A 123 52.04 -44.45 7.89
CA GLU A 123 52.38 -45.86 8.13
C GLU A 123 53.70 -46.21 7.43
N GLN A 124 54.65 -46.81 8.15
CA GLN A 124 55.99 -47.21 7.65
C GLN A 124 56.74 -46.09 6.88
N GLY A 125 56.59 -44.83 7.32
CA GLY A 125 57.22 -43.68 6.65
C GLY A 125 56.49 -43.16 5.42
N ARG A 126 55.41 -43.82 4.97
CA ARG A 126 54.52 -43.33 3.91
C ARG A 126 53.38 -42.53 4.52
N VAL A 127 53.19 -41.31 4.05
CA VAL A 127 52.08 -40.44 4.43
C VAL A 127 50.99 -40.60 3.38
N ILE A 128 49.79 -41.00 3.80
CA ILE A 128 48.62 -41.07 2.92
C ILE A 128 47.77 -39.83 3.16
N ARG A 129 47.49 -39.09 2.09
CA ARG A 129 46.76 -37.83 2.09
C ARG A 129 45.34 -38.01 1.54
N VAL A 130 44.50 -37.00 1.72
CA VAL A 130 43.17 -36.95 1.09
C VAL A 130 43.30 -37.04 -0.43
N SER A 131 44.29 -36.38 -1.04
CA SER A 131 44.55 -36.46 -2.49
C SER A 131 44.83 -37.86 -3.02
N ASP A 132 45.23 -38.81 -2.16
CA ASP A 132 45.55 -40.17 -2.58
C ASP A 132 44.31 -41.07 -2.67
N VAL A 133 43.18 -40.65 -2.07
CA VAL A 133 41.94 -41.44 -1.99
C VAL A 133 40.69 -40.68 -2.44
N ALA A 134 40.78 -39.36 -2.64
CA ALA A 134 39.68 -38.51 -3.06
C ALA A 134 40.16 -37.39 -3.99
N GLU A 135 39.29 -37.01 -4.93
CA GLU A 135 39.48 -35.83 -5.77
C GLU A 135 38.81 -34.64 -5.09
N VAL A 136 39.56 -33.58 -4.79
CA VAL A 136 39.02 -32.38 -4.15
C VAL A 136 38.74 -31.33 -5.23
N LYS A 137 37.47 -30.99 -5.42
CA LYS A 137 37.02 -30.02 -6.44
C LYS A 137 36.49 -28.76 -5.78
N ASP A 138 37.00 -27.61 -6.22
CA ASP A 138 36.31 -26.33 -6.00
C ASP A 138 35.10 -26.30 -6.92
N THR A 139 33.90 -26.42 -6.36
CA THR A 139 32.68 -26.44 -7.16
C THR A 139 31.57 -25.70 -6.42
N HIS A 140 30.33 -26.00 -6.76
CA HIS A 140 29.17 -25.34 -6.20
C HIS A 140 28.19 -26.37 -5.69
N ARG A 141 27.48 -25.97 -4.65
CA ARG A 141 26.36 -26.72 -4.13
C ARG A 141 25.37 -27.03 -5.25
N ARG A 142 24.73 -28.19 -5.17
CA ARG A 142 23.66 -28.56 -6.08
C ARG A 142 22.60 -27.45 -6.12
N LEU A 143 22.26 -26.99 -7.33
CA LEU A 143 21.21 -26.00 -7.55
C LEU A 143 19.90 -26.51 -6.98
N VAL A 144 19.48 -25.91 -5.86
CA VAL A 144 18.15 -26.10 -5.28
C VAL A 144 17.17 -25.11 -5.88
N ASN A 145 17.64 -23.89 -6.19
CA ASN A 145 16.84 -22.80 -6.74
C ASN A 145 17.61 -22.10 -7.88
N ILE A 146 16.89 -21.65 -8.91
CA ILE A 146 17.43 -20.84 -10.00
C ILE A 146 16.59 -19.56 -10.09
N ALA A 147 17.23 -18.41 -10.29
CA ALA A 147 16.54 -17.16 -10.54
C ALA A 147 17.05 -16.51 -11.83
N HIS A 148 16.14 -15.95 -12.62
CA HIS A 148 16.51 -15.15 -13.78
C HIS A 148 15.81 -13.80 -13.80
N LEU A 149 16.52 -12.78 -14.26
CA LEU A 149 16.00 -11.45 -14.58
C LEU A 149 16.07 -11.27 -16.11
N ASP A 150 14.91 -11.07 -16.75
CA ASP A 150 14.79 -10.93 -18.21
C ASP A 150 15.47 -12.08 -18.98
N GLY A 151 15.39 -13.29 -18.44
CA GLY A 151 15.99 -14.50 -19.01
C GLY A 151 17.51 -14.65 -18.81
N ARG A 152 18.14 -13.82 -17.96
CA ARG A 152 19.56 -13.95 -17.56
C ARG A 152 19.68 -14.37 -16.11
N ASP A 153 20.71 -15.15 -15.78
CA ASP A 153 20.98 -15.54 -14.40
C ASP A 153 21.06 -14.30 -13.48
N CYS A 154 20.38 -14.39 -12.34
CA CYS A 154 20.33 -13.32 -11.36
C CYS A 154 20.38 -13.86 -9.94
N ALA A 155 20.79 -12.99 -9.02
CA ALA A 155 20.52 -13.12 -7.61
C ALA A 155 19.48 -12.07 -7.22
N ALA A 156 18.61 -12.42 -6.28
CA ALA A 156 17.54 -11.55 -5.81
C ALA A 156 17.56 -11.47 -4.29
N VAL A 157 17.52 -10.26 -3.75
CA VAL A 157 17.40 -9.99 -2.32
C VAL A 157 15.97 -9.55 -2.04
N VAL A 158 15.24 -10.39 -1.31
CA VAL A 158 13.90 -10.05 -0.81
C VAL A 158 14.08 -9.21 0.42
N VAL A 159 13.57 -7.98 0.41
CA VAL A 159 13.64 -7.05 1.53
C VAL A 159 12.29 -7.03 2.22
N ASN A 160 12.22 -7.53 3.46
CA ASN A 160 11.01 -7.49 4.26
C ASN A 160 11.07 -6.32 5.24
N LYS A 161 9.96 -5.59 5.37
CA LYS A 161 9.85 -4.49 6.32
C LYS A 161 9.57 -4.97 7.74
N GLU A 162 9.95 -4.17 8.71
CA GLU A 162 9.42 -4.28 10.09
C GLU A 162 7.91 -3.97 10.09
N SER A 163 7.18 -4.56 11.04
CA SER A 163 5.80 -4.17 11.31
C SER A 163 5.77 -2.76 11.89
N ASP A 164 4.66 -2.04 11.67
CA ASP A 164 4.39 -0.72 12.26
C ASP A 164 5.33 0.44 11.86
N ILE A 165 6.12 0.29 10.81
CA ILE A 165 6.98 1.37 10.30
C ILE A 165 6.36 2.14 9.14
N ASN A 166 6.93 3.31 8.86
CA ASN A 166 6.69 4.03 7.60
C ASN A 166 7.31 3.28 6.41
N SER A 167 6.48 2.52 5.70
CA SER A 167 6.87 1.72 4.54
C SER A 167 7.47 2.57 3.40
N LEU A 168 6.97 3.80 3.20
CA LEU A 168 7.49 4.71 2.16
C LEU A 168 8.93 5.14 2.46
N ALA A 169 9.21 5.52 3.71
CA ALA A 169 10.53 5.96 4.13
C ALA A 169 11.57 4.83 4.02
N ALA A 170 11.22 3.62 4.47
CA ALA A 170 12.08 2.45 4.35
C ALA A 170 12.39 2.11 2.88
N ALA A 171 11.38 2.11 2.01
CA ALA A 171 11.56 1.82 0.59
C ALA A 171 12.45 2.88 -0.11
N GLN A 172 12.31 4.16 0.24
CA GLN A 172 13.18 5.22 -0.26
C GLN A 172 14.63 5.06 0.21
N ALA A 173 14.84 4.67 1.47
CA ALA A 173 16.17 4.41 2.02
C ALA A 173 16.87 3.23 1.31
N VAL A 174 16.12 2.13 1.07
CA VAL A 174 16.63 0.98 0.31
C VAL A 174 16.99 1.39 -1.12
N LYS A 175 16.12 2.13 -1.83
CA LYS A 175 16.43 2.64 -3.17
C LYS A 175 17.69 3.51 -3.21
N ALA A 176 17.86 4.40 -2.24
CA ALA A 176 19.04 5.25 -2.14
C ALA A 176 20.31 4.42 -1.94
N LYS A 177 20.25 3.37 -1.10
CA LYS A 177 21.37 2.43 -0.91
C LYS A 177 21.65 1.64 -2.18
N VAL A 178 20.63 1.11 -2.87
CA VAL A 178 20.79 0.41 -4.16
C VAL A 178 21.44 1.32 -5.20
N GLU A 179 21.07 2.60 -5.26
CA GLU A 179 21.71 3.56 -6.17
C GLU A 179 23.18 3.82 -5.83
N SER A 180 23.53 3.85 -4.55
CA SER A 180 24.94 3.91 -4.13
C SER A 180 25.71 2.65 -4.54
N LEU A 181 25.09 1.47 -4.44
CA LEU A 181 25.67 0.18 -4.81
C LEU A 181 25.89 0.03 -6.32
N ARG A 182 25.04 0.65 -7.16
CA ARG A 182 25.27 0.72 -8.62
C ARG A 182 26.62 1.35 -8.97
N ASN A 183 27.07 2.34 -8.18
CA ASN A 183 28.36 2.99 -8.39
C ASN A 183 29.53 2.10 -7.95
N VAL A 184 29.33 1.22 -6.97
CA VAL A 184 30.35 0.28 -6.48
C VAL A 184 30.50 -0.90 -7.44
N TYR A 185 29.40 -1.43 -7.97
CA TYR A 185 29.38 -2.56 -8.90
C TYR A 185 28.83 -2.14 -10.29
N PRO A 186 29.58 -1.34 -11.08
CA PRO A 186 29.09 -0.77 -12.34
C PRO A 186 28.84 -1.82 -13.44
N HIS A 187 29.37 -3.02 -13.27
CA HIS A 187 29.19 -4.16 -14.18
C HIS A 187 27.95 -5.01 -13.84
N ILE A 188 27.31 -4.78 -12.70
CA ILE A 188 26.10 -5.49 -12.27
C ILE A 188 24.87 -4.63 -12.59
N ARG A 189 23.88 -5.23 -13.27
CA ARG A 189 22.58 -4.59 -13.52
C ARG A 189 21.69 -4.80 -12.29
N PHE A 190 21.43 -3.73 -11.56
CA PHE A 190 20.42 -3.71 -10.49
C PHE A 190 19.03 -3.37 -11.05
N ALA A 191 18.01 -4.12 -10.64
CA ALA A 191 16.61 -3.82 -10.90
C ALA A 191 15.79 -4.04 -9.63
N THR A 192 14.85 -3.13 -9.36
CA THR A 192 13.95 -3.19 -8.21
C THR A 192 12.55 -3.54 -8.69
N THR A 193 12.00 -4.64 -8.18
CA THR A 193 10.64 -5.13 -8.50
C THR A 193 9.84 -5.25 -7.21
N ARG A 194 8.50 -5.37 -7.28
CA ARG A 194 7.59 -5.37 -6.11
C ARG A 194 7.75 -4.15 -5.20
N ASP A 195 7.91 -2.97 -5.77
CA ASP A 195 8.19 -1.76 -5.01
C ASP A 195 6.91 -1.15 -4.42
N THR A 196 6.70 -1.32 -3.12
CA THR A 196 5.52 -0.77 -2.43
C THR A 196 5.50 0.76 -2.41
N SER A 197 6.65 1.43 -2.57
CA SER A 197 6.68 2.90 -2.58
C SER A 197 5.97 3.50 -3.79
N GLU A 198 5.99 2.80 -4.92
CA GLU A 198 5.28 3.22 -6.12
C GLU A 198 3.77 3.19 -5.86
N GLU A 199 3.25 2.09 -5.31
CA GLU A 199 1.84 1.94 -4.94
C GLU A 199 1.38 3.04 -3.96
N ILE A 200 2.17 3.32 -2.92
CA ILE A 200 1.93 4.40 -1.97
C ILE A 200 1.86 5.75 -2.70
N SER A 201 2.80 6.01 -3.62
CA SER A 201 2.86 7.28 -4.37
C SER A 201 1.64 7.47 -5.29
N VAL A 202 1.17 6.39 -5.93
CA VAL A 202 -0.07 6.38 -6.74
C VAL A 202 -1.25 6.74 -5.85
N MET A 203 -1.38 6.11 -4.69
CA MET A 203 -2.46 6.39 -3.73
C MET A 203 -2.42 7.84 -3.22
N PHE A 204 -1.25 8.40 -2.95
CA PHE A 204 -1.13 9.83 -2.63
C PHE A 204 -1.58 10.74 -3.76
N ARG A 205 -1.25 10.40 -5.01
CA ARG A 205 -1.69 11.15 -6.19
C ARG A 205 -3.21 11.07 -6.35
N VAL A 206 -3.80 9.90 -6.12
CA VAL A 206 -5.27 9.69 -6.14
C VAL A 206 -5.94 10.47 -5.01
N LEU A 207 -5.38 10.47 -3.79
CA LEU A 207 -5.89 11.28 -2.69
C LEU A 207 -5.84 12.77 -3.04
N GLY A 208 -4.70 13.27 -3.55
CA GLY A 208 -4.54 14.66 -3.94
C GLY A 208 -5.47 15.08 -5.08
N SER A 209 -5.64 14.25 -6.11
CA SER A 209 -6.55 14.53 -7.23
C SER A 209 -8.02 14.45 -6.80
N SER A 210 -8.38 13.52 -5.92
CA SER A 210 -9.72 13.43 -5.33
C SER A 210 -10.04 14.65 -4.48
N PHE A 211 -9.06 15.13 -3.70
CA PHE A 211 -9.16 16.37 -2.94
C PHE A 211 -9.36 17.59 -3.85
N ALA A 212 -8.58 17.67 -4.93
CA ALA A 212 -8.70 18.76 -5.89
C ALA A 212 -10.06 18.74 -6.63
N PHE A 213 -10.53 17.56 -7.05
CA PHE A 213 -11.81 17.41 -7.74
C PHE A 213 -13.00 17.66 -6.81
N GLY A 214 -12.99 17.07 -5.62
CA GLY A 214 -14.00 17.30 -4.59
C GLY A 214 -14.03 18.77 -4.15
N GLY A 215 -12.85 19.35 -3.89
CA GLY A 215 -12.72 20.77 -3.56
C GLY A 215 -13.18 21.69 -4.68
N MET A 216 -12.92 21.35 -5.94
CA MET A 216 -13.44 22.08 -7.10
C MET A 216 -14.97 22.01 -7.17
N LEU A 217 -15.58 20.85 -6.96
CA LEU A 217 -17.03 20.70 -6.92
C LEU A 217 -17.65 21.52 -5.79
N VAL A 218 -17.07 21.45 -4.59
CA VAL A 218 -17.48 22.26 -3.44
C VAL A 218 -17.38 23.75 -3.78
N LEU A 219 -16.27 24.19 -4.39
CA LEU A 219 -16.06 25.58 -4.78
C LEU A 219 -17.09 26.05 -5.82
N ILE A 220 -17.42 25.22 -6.81
CA ILE A 220 -18.41 25.57 -7.84
C ILE A 220 -19.82 25.63 -7.24
N ILE A 221 -20.23 24.60 -6.50
CA ILE A 221 -21.59 24.49 -5.95
C ILE A 221 -21.83 25.57 -4.90
N LEU A 222 -20.96 25.66 -3.89
CA LEU A 222 -21.07 26.69 -2.86
C LEU A 222 -20.78 28.08 -3.42
N GLY A 223 -19.88 28.20 -4.40
CA GLY A 223 -19.53 29.48 -5.00
C GLY A 223 -20.72 30.08 -5.75
N TRP A 224 -21.50 29.22 -6.39
CA TRP A 224 -22.75 29.59 -7.04
C TRP A 224 -23.89 29.86 -6.04
N SER A 225 -23.98 29.06 -4.95
CA SER A 225 -25.08 29.18 -3.99
C SER A 225 -24.89 30.31 -2.96
N MET A 226 -23.70 30.42 -2.37
CA MET A 226 -23.39 31.24 -1.17
C MET A 226 -22.24 32.24 -1.42
N GLY A 227 -21.59 32.15 -2.58
CA GLY A 227 -20.48 33.01 -2.97
C GLY A 227 -19.10 32.43 -2.64
N LEU A 228 -18.10 32.94 -3.36
CA LEU A 228 -16.74 32.39 -3.36
C LEU A 228 -16.05 32.44 -1.99
N ARG A 229 -16.36 33.43 -1.15
CA ARG A 229 -15.68 33.62 0.16
C ARG A 229 -15.99 32.48 1.13
N ILE A 230 -17.24 32.05 1.20
CA ILE A 230 -17.67 30.96 2.09
C ILE A 230 -17.16 29.63 1.56
N SER A 231 -17.21 29.46 0.25
CA SER A 231 -16.69 28.29 -0.44
C SER A 231 -15.20 28.09 -0.19
N LEU A 232 -14.40 29.17 -0.25
CA LEU A 232 -12.98 29.13 0.07
C LEU A 232 -12.71 28.83 1.55
N LEU A 233 -13.58 29.30 2.44
CA LEU A 233 -13.48 29.03 3.88
C LEU A 233 -13.71 27.53 4.16
N VAL A 234 -14.75 26.94 3.58
CA VAL A 234 -15.01 25.48 3.67
C VAL A 234 -13.88 24.67 3.04
N LEU A 235 -13.40 25.09 1.86
CA LEU A 235 -12.28 24.43 1.20
C LEU A 235 -10.99 24.45 2.04
N MET A 236 -10.77 25.51 2.83
CA MET A 236 -9.65 25.61 3.77
C MET A 236 -9.84 24.73 5.01
N ALA A 237 -11.07 24.50 5.46
CA ALA A 237 -11.35 23.63 6.61
C ALA A 237 -10.95 22.17 6.32
N ALA A 238 -11.28 21.66 5.13
CA ALA A 238 -11.01 20.28 4.74
C ALA A 238 -9.54 19.80 4.94
N PRO A 239 -8.49 20.49 4.44
CA PRO A 239 -7.12 20.04 4.64
C PRO A 239 -6.66 20.20 6.10
N ILE A 240 -7.22 21.17 6.83
CA ILE A 240 -6.90 21.37 8.25
C ILE A 240 -7.51 20.24 9.09
N SER A 241 -8.76 19.84 8.81
CA SER A 241 -9.43 18.69 9.45
C SER A 241 -8.64 17.40 9.23
N THR A 242 -8.19 17.15 8.00
CA THR A 242 -7.32 15.99 7.69
C THR A 242 -5.98 16.09 8.42
N ALA A 243 -5.37 17.27 8.51
CA ALA A 243 -4.11 17.44 9.24
C ALA A 243 -4.26 17.17 10.76
N VAL A 244 -5.36 17.63 11.37
CA VAL A 244 -5.69 17.30 12.77
C VAL A 244 -5.92 15.79 12.94
N GLY A 245 -6.62 15.16 12.00
CA GLY A 245 -6.77 13.70 11.98
C GLY A 245 -5.43 12.95 11.89
N LEU A 246 -4.50 13.41 11.05
CA LEU A 246 -3.16 12.84 10.96
C LEU A 246 -2.37 12.98 12.27
N ILE A 247 -2.51 14.09 12.99
CA ILE A 247 -1.86 14.30 14.30
C ILE A 247 -2.37 13.26 15.31
N PHE A 248 -3.68 13.01 15.34
CA PHE A 248 -4.25 12.00 16.22
C PHE A 248 -3.84 10.58 15.83
N LEU A 249 -3.77 10.25 14.53
CA LEU A 249 -3.25 8.95 14.08
C LEU A 249 -1.80 8.75 14.50
N TYR A 250 -0.97 9.79 14.37
CA TYR A 250 0.41 9.76 14.85
C TYR A 250 0.47 9.52 16.37
N SER A 251 -0.45 10.10 17.15
CA SER A 251 -0.52 9.86 18.60
C SER A 251 -1.01 8.46 18.98
N MET A 252 -1.61 7.73 18.05
CA MET A 252 -2.05 6.34 18.22
C MET A 252 -1.05 5.33 17.65
N ASP A 253 0.14 5.79 17.23
CA ASP A 253 1.19 4.98 16.61
C ASP A 253 0.71 4.18 15.38
N VAL A 254 -0.26 4.73 14.63
CA VAL A 254 -0.75 4.08 13.40
C VAL A 254 0.16 4.50 12.24
N PRO A 255 0.90 3.57 11.60
CA PRO A 255 1.80 3.89 10.50
C PRO A 255 1.03 4.35 9.26
N ILE A 256 1.65 5.20 8.44
CA ILE A 256 1.10 5.56 7.14
C ILE A 256 1.32 4.40 6.17
N SER A 257 0.26 3.64 5.92
CA SER A 257 0.19 2.55 4.94
C SER A 257 -0.83 2.84 3.83
N ASN A 258 -0.87 2.00 2.80
CA ASN A 258 -1.86 2.12 1.72
C ASN A 258 -3.30 2.13 2.23
N MET A 259 -3.58 1.36 3.29
CA MET A 259 -4.91 1.29 3.90
C MET A 259 -5.30 2.60 4.58
N VAL A 260 -4.35 3.28 5.22
CA VAL A 260 -4.59 4.60 5.83
C VAL A 260 -4.95 5.63 4.77
N ILE A 261 -4.19 5.68 3.67
CA ILE A 261 -4.46 6.60 2.57
C ILE A 261 -5.83 6.32 1.94
N PHE A 262 -6.13 5.05 1.67
CA PHE A 262 -7.45 4.64 1.15
C PHE A 262 -8.59 5.06 2.08
N SER A 263 -8.41 4.89 3.39
CA SER A 263 -9.41 5.29 4.39
C SER A 263 -9.63 6.80 4.42
N PHE A 264 -8.59 7.61 4.21
CA PHE A 264 -8.73 9.06 4.05
C PHE A 264 -9.45 9.46 2.76
N ILE A 265 -9.24 8.74 1.66
CA ILE A 265 -9.98 8.98 0.40
C ILE A 265 -11.47 8.76 0.62
N LEU A 266 -11.85 7.66 1.29
CA LEU A 266 -13.24 7.38 1.65
C LEU A 266 -13.81 8.42 2.63
N ALA A 267 -13.02 8.86 3.61
CA ALA A 267 -13.44 9.84 4.61
C ALA A 267 -13.58 11.26 4.05
N LEU A 268 -12.93 11.59 2.93
CA LEU A 268 -12.85 12.94 2.39
C LEU A 268 -14.21 13.62 2.25
N GLY A 269 -15.22 12.92 1.75
CA GLY A 269 -16.57 13.48 1.58
C GLY A 269 -17.24 13.81 2.91
N MET A 270 -17.01 12.97 3.93
CA MET A 270 -17.61 13.13 5.25
C MET A 270 -16.94 14.26 6.04
N VAL A 271 -15.62 14.43 5.89
CA VAL A 271 -14.83 15.48 6.54
C VAL A 271 -15.22 16.90 6.10
N VAL A 272 -15.87 17.07 4.95
CA VAL A 272 -16.30 18.41 4.49
C VAL A 272 -17.76 18.71 4.85
N ASP A 273 -18.56 17.70 5.17
CA ASP A 273 -20.01 17.85 5.37
C ASP A 273 -20.35 18.74 6.58
N GLY A 274 -19.72 18.49 7.72
CA GLY A 274 -19.86 19.32 8.92
C GLY A 274 -19.49 20.80 8.66
N ALA A 275 -18.37 21.03 7.99
CA ALA A 275 -17.91 22.36 7.59
C ALA A 275 -18.94 23.09 6.70
N ILE A 276 -19.58 22.38 5.76
CA ILE A 276 -20.61 22.93 4.88
C ILE A 276 -21.83 23.36 5.69
N ILE A 277 -22.35 22.49 6.57
CA ILE A 277 -23.55 22.76 7.36
C ILE A 277 -23.34 23.99 8.27
N VAL A 278 -22.19 24.05 8.95
CA VAL A 278 -21.87 25.18 9.83
C VAL A 278 -21.66 26.46 9.01
N ALA A 279 -20.90 26.40 7.90
CA ALA A 279 -20.66 27.57 7.05
C ALA A 279 -21.96 28.11 6.43
N GLU A 280 -22.86 27.23 5.99
CA GLU A 280 -24.17 27.61 5.49
C GLU A 280 -25.00 28.32 6.56
N ASN A 281 -25.04 27.77 7.78
CA ASN A 281 -25.86 28.38 8.83
C ASN A 281 -25.32 29.76 9.22
N ILE A 282 -24.00 29.90 9.35
CA ILE A 282 -23.35 31.20 9.59
C ILE A 282 -23.65 32.16 8.44
N HIS A 283 -23.59 31.69 7.18
CA HIS A 283 -23.93 32.51 6.03
C HIS A 283 -25.37 33.02 6.07
N ARG A 284 -26.32 32.16 6.43
CA ARG A 284 -27.73 32.51 6.56
C ARG A 284 -27.95 33.64 7.56
N HIS A 285 -27.25 33.63 8.69
CA HIS A 285 -27.29 34.72 9.67
C HIS A 285 -26.59 36.00 9.17
N LEU A 286 -25.48 35.88 8.43
CA LEU A 286 -24.84 37.01 7.78
C LEU A 286 -25.73 37.68 6.71
N GLU A 287 -26.54 36.91 5.98
CA GLU A 287 -27.50 37.45 5.00
C GLU A 287 -28.65 38.22 5.66
N ARG A 288 -29.05 37.83 6.87
CA ARG A 288 -30.03 38.57 7.71
C ARG A 288 -29.48 39.89 8.28
N GLY A 289 -28.19 40.17 8.07
CA GLY A 289 -27.56 41.43 8.47
C GLY A 289 -27.06 41.46 9.91
N GLU A 290 -26.98 40.30 10.54
CA GLU A 290 -26.43 40.14 11.88
C GLU A 290 -24.92 40.49 11.89
N ASP A 291 -24.39 40.80 13.08
CA ASP A 291 -22.95 41.02 13.24
C ASP A 291 -22.17 39.72 12.93
N PRO A 292 -21.03 39.75 12.22
CA PRO A 292 -20.27 38.53 11.93
C PRO A 292 -19.91 37.68 13.16
N ILE A 293 -19.66 38.30 14.31
CA ILE A 293 -19.35 37.57 15.55
C ILE A 293 -20.63 36.93 16.10
N GLU A 294 -21.75 37.65 16.11
CA GLU A 294 -23.03 37.12 16.59
C GLU A 294 -23.60 36.06 15.65
N ALA A 295 -23.52 36.28 14.34
CA ALA A 295 -23.90 35.32 13.31
C ALA A 295 -23.10 34.01 13.42
N ALA A 296 -21.80 34.09 13.75
CA ALA A 296 -20.98 32.91 14.00
C ALA A 296 -21.42 32.16 15.26
N LYS A 297 -21.70 32.87 16.37
CA LYS A 297 -22.15 32.28 17.64
C LYS A 297 -23.53 31.62 17.52
N ILE A 298 -24.50 32.33 16.97
CA ILE A 298 -25.86 31.84 16.79
C ILE A 298 -25.83 30.70 15.78
N GLY A 299 -25.13 30.90 14.66
CA GLY A 299 -24.94 29.92 13.61
C GLY A 299 -24.45 28.57 14.15
N ILE A 300 -23.38 28.54 14.94
CA ILE A 300 -22.88 27.29 15.53
C ILE A 300 -23.83 26.75 16.63
N SER A 301 -24.49 27.61 17.40
CA SER A 301 -25.37 27.15 18.48
C SER A 301 -26.60 26.38 17.99
N GLU A 302 -27.09 26.68 16.79
CA GLU A 302 -28.25 26.02 16.19
C GLU A 302 -27.90 24.65 15.59
N VAL A 303 -26.76 24.53 14.90
CA VAL A 303 -26.39 23.31 14.16
C VAL A 303 -25.29 22.48 14.81
N GLY A 304 -24.62 23.01 15.83
CA GLY A 304 -23.46 22.37 16.45
C GLY A 304 -23.79 20.99 17.02
N MET A 305 -24.80 20.89 17.87
CA MET A 305 -25.21 19.58 18.44
C MET A 305 -25.67 18.58 17.36
N PRO A 306 -26.52 18.96 16.38
CA PRO A 306 -26.83 18.09 15.24
C PRO A 306 -25.62 17.55 14.49
N VAL A 307 -24.61 18.39 14.19
CA VAL A 307 -23.40 17.98 13.48
C VAL A 307 -22.59 16.98 14.30
N ILE A 308 -22.39 17.24 15.60
CA ILE A 308 -21.69 16.32 16.52
C ILE A 308 -22.38 14.95 16.55
N ILE A 309 -23.71 14.93 16.65
CA ILE A 309 -24.46 13.69 16.70
C ILE A 309 -24.34 12.94 15.36
N ALA A 310 -24.40 13.63 14.23
CA ALA A 310 -24.22 13.03 12.91
C ALA A 310 -22.84 12.35 12.78
N ASP A 311 -21.77 13.05 13.16
CA ASP A 311 -20.41 12.50 13.16
C ASP A 311 -20.29 11.29 14.08
N LEU A 312 -20.82 11.38 15.31
CA LEU A 312 -20.81 10.26 16.27
C LEU A 312 -21.59 9.04 15.78
N THR A 313 -22.72 9.23 15.09
CA THR A 313 -23.47 8.11 14.51
C THR A 313 -22.69 7.43 13.39
N THR A 314 -21.92 8.20 12.62
CA THR A 314 -21.03 7.65 11.59
C THR A 314 -19.90 6.86 12.23
N ILE A 315 -19.24 7.42 13.24
CA ILE A 315 -18.21 6.71 14.03
C ILE A 315 -18.76 5.40 14.61
N ALA A 316 -19.96 5.43 15.19
CA ALA A 316 -20.61 4.26 15.76
C ALA A 316 -20.91 3.17 14.72
N ALA A 317 -21.18 3.53 13.46
CA ALA A 317 -21.40 2.56 12.38
C ALA A 317 -20.12 1.80 11.98
N TYR A 318 -18.95 2.42 12.14
CA TYR A 318 -17.65 1.81 11.84
C TYR A 318 -17.05 1.03 13.03
N LEU A 319 -17.47 1.34 14.27
CA LEU A 319 -16.94 0.71 15.48
C LEU A 319 -16.99 -0.83 15.51
N PRO A 320 -18.04 -1.51 15.00
CA PRO A 320 -18.08 -2.98 15.00
C PRO A 320 -16.91 -3.63 14.25
N MET A 321 -16.32 -2.95 13.26
CA MET A 321 -15.18 -3.48 12.50
C MET A 321 -13.92 -3.64 13.37
N LEU A 322 -13.81 -2.90 14.48
CA LEU A 322 -12.70 -3.04 15.44
C LEU A 322 -12.79 -4.32 16.28
N LEU A 323 -13.97 -4.95 16.34
CA LEU A 323 -14.23 -6.12 17.18
C LEU A 323 -14.00 -7.44 16.44
N VAL A 324 -13.67 -7.38 15.15
CA VAL A 324 -13.37 -8.56 14.34
C VAL A 324 -12.05 -9.16 14.84
N PRO A 325 -12.00 -10.45 15.23
CA PRO A 325 -10.78 -11.07 15.73
C PRO A 325 -9.91 -11.64 14.60
N GLY A 326 -8.65 -11.93 14.95
CA GLY A 326 -7.66 -12.55 14.07
C GLY A 326 -7.04 -11.57 13.09
N ILE A 327 -6.22 -12.10 12.18
CA ILE A 327 -5.46 -11.29 11.22
C ILE A 327 -6.40 -10.39 10.40
N MET A 328 -7.61 -10.89 10.10
CA MET A 328 -8.66 -10.12 9.39
C MET A 328 -9.07 -8.86 10.15
N GLY A 329 -9.16 -8.98 11.48
CA GLY A 329 -9.43 -7.88 12.38
C GLY A 329 -8.38 -6.79 12.29
N ASP A 330 -7.10 -7.18 12.29
CA ASP A 330 -5.99 -6.22 12.22
C ASP A 330 -6.07 -5.39 10.93
N PHE A 331 -6.30 -6.04 9.79
CA PHE A 331 -6.53 -5.39 8.50
C PHE A 331 -7.75 -4.46 8.52
N MET A 332 -8.91 -4.98 8.93
CA MET A 332 -10.17 -4.23 8.91
C MET A 332 -10.21 -3.12 9.96
N SER A 333 -9.37 -3.18 11.00
CA SER A 333 -9.31 -2.19 12.07
C SER A 333 -8.70 -0.86 11.66
N VAL A 334 -7.93 -0.81 10.56
CA VAL A 334 -7.26 0.41 10.11
C VAL A 334 -8.29 1.44 9.64
N MET A 335 -9.26 1.03 8.82
CA MET A 335 -10.30 1.90 8.28
C MET A 335 -11.15 2.62 9.36
N PRO A 336 -11.79 1.92 10.32
CA PRO A 336 -12.57 2.57 11.36
C PRO A 336 -11.72 3.48 12.26
N LYS A 337 -10.44 3.16 12.54
CA LYS A 337 -9.53 4.05 13.28
C LYS A 337 -9.33 5.36 12.53
N VAL A 338 -8.99 5.29 11.25
CA VAL A 338 -8.72 6.47 10.40
C VAL A 338 -9.97 7.32 10.21
N VAL A 339 -11.10 6.72 9.84
CA VAL A 339 -12.37 7.44 9.66
C VAL A 339 -12.77 8.13 10.97
N SER A 340 -12.71 7.43 12.10
CA SER A 340 -13.12 8.01 13.39
C SER A 340 -12.27 9.20 13.80
N VAL A 341 -10.95 9.09 13.61
CA VAL A 341 -10.01 10.16 13.92
C VAL A 341 -10.16 11.34 12.95
N ALA A 342 -10.39 11.08 11.66
CA ALA A 342 -10.63 12.13 10.66
C ALA A 342 -11.92 12.92 10.97
N LEU A 343 -13.00 12.23 11.34
CA LEU A 343 -14.26 12.86 11.75
C LEU A 343 -14.12 13.63 13.07
N ALA A 344 -13.42 13.07 14.06
CA ALA A 344 -13.12 13.79 15.30
C ALA A 344 -12.29 15.07 15.04
N GLY A 345 -11.31 15.00 14.14
CA GLY A 345 -10.54 16.14 13.68
C GLY A 345 -11.42 17.18 12.98
N SER A 346 -12.34 16.75 12.12
CA SER A 346 -13.31 17.63 11.45
C SER A 346 -14.22 18.35 12.43
N MET A 347 -14.79 17.60 13.38
CA MET A 347 -15.65 18.16 14.42
C MET A 347 -14.95 19.29 15.18
N LEU A 348 -13.65 19.15 15.49
CA LEU A 348 -12.86 20.21 16.13
C LEU A 348 -12.69 21.44 15.23
N VAL A 349 -12.39 21.23 13.95
CA VAL A 349 -12.22 22.34 13.00
C VAL A 349 -13.53 23.07 12.78
N ASP A 350 -14.65 22.35 12.64
CA ASP A 350 -15.96 22.90 12.32
C ASP A 350 -16.59 23.65 13.50
N HIS A 351 -16.34 23.21 14.75
CA HIS A 351 -16.83 23.91 15.94
C HIS A 351 -15.96 25.09 16.37
N PHE A 352 -14.65 24.98 16.24
CA PHE A 352 -13.74 25.95 16.83
C PHE A 352 -13.10 26.86 15.79
N LEU A 353 -12.53 26.30 14.73
CA LEU A 353 -11.78 27.09 13.75
C LEU A 353 -12.72 27.82 12.78
N LEU A 354 -13.69 27.10 12.22
CA LEU A 354 -14.58 27.60 11.18
C LEU A 354 -15.38 28.85 11.62
N PRO A 355 -16.03 28.88 12.81
CA PRO A 355 -16.81 30.05 13.22
C PRO A 355 -15.92 31.24 13.55
N VAL A 356 -14.73 31.00 14.10
CA VAL A 356 -13.73 32.03 14.39
C VAL A 356 -13.24 32.68 13.10
N VAL A 357 -12.81 31.87 12.13
CA VAL A 357 -12.34 32.38 10.83
C VAL A 357 -13.47 33.13 10.12
N ALA A 358 -14.70 32.62 10.15
CA ALA A 358 -15.84 33.29 9.55
C ALA A 358 -16.07 34.68 10.18
N ALA A 359 -16.05 34.78 11.50
CA ALA A 359 -16.25 36.05 12.20
C ALA A 359 -15.20 37.12 11.84
N TYR A 360 -13.96 36.74 11.53
CA TYR A 360 -12.90 37.67 11.13
C TYR A 360 -12.88 37.97 9.62
N VAL A 361 -13.22 36.99 8.78
CA VAL A 361 -13.18 37.13 7.30
C VAL A 361 -14.38 37.92 6.78
N PHE A 362 -15.55 37.77 7.40
CA PHE A 362 -16.75 38.48 6.99
C PHE A 362 -16.87 39.85 7.68
N ARG A 363 -17.29 40.86 6.92
CA ARG A 363 -17.60 42.21 7.44
C ARG A 363 -19.10 42.40 7.42
N ARG A 364 -19.64 43.13 8.41
CA ARG A 364 -21.05 43.53 8.45
C ARG A 364 -21.47 44.06 7.08
N ARG A 365 -22.45 43.40 6.48
CA ARG A 365 -23.20 43.96 5.37
C ARG A 365 -24.36 44.71 6.00
N HIS A 366 -24.43 46.03 5.82
CA HIS A 366 -25.60 46.79 6.25
C HIS A 366 -26.80 46.28 5.46
N VAL A 367 -27.66 45.50 6.12
CA VAL A 367 -28.96 45.11 5.58
C VAL A 367 -29.88 46.32 5.74
N THR A 368 -30.20 46.94 4.60
CA THR A 368 -31.38 47.80 4.51
C THR A 368 -32.60 46.91 4.71
N ALA A 369 -33.34 47.17 5.78
CA ALA A 369 -34.56 46.48 6.18
C ALA A 369 -35.49 46.15 5.00
N ASP A 370 -35.91 44.89 4.86
CA ASP A 370 -37.28 44.43 5.16
C ASP A 370 -37.50 43.00 4.64
N GLU A 371 -37.26 41.99 5.49
CA GLU A 371 -37.66 40.60 5.19
C GLU A 371 -38.91 40.17 5.98
N HIS A 372 -39.22 40.86 7.09
CA HIS A 372 -40.42 40.58 7.88
C HIS A 372 -41.71 41.04 7.20
N GLU A 373 -41.68 42.09 6.37
CA GLU A 373 -42.86 42.56 5.61
C GLU A 373 -43.27 41.63 4.46
N VAL A 374 -42.34 40.85 3.88
CA VAL A 374 -42.59 40.00 2.71
C VAL A 374 -43.42 38.76 3.06
N PHE A 375 -43.16 38.15 4.22
CA PHE A 375 -43.91 36.97 4.65
C PHE A 375 -45.34 37.33 5.10
N GLN A 376 -45.51 38.51 5.74
CA GLN A 376 -46.81 39.02 6.15
C GLN A 376 -47.67 39.46 4.95
N THR A 377 -47.08 40.03 3.89
CA THR A 377 -47.82 40.40 2.67
C THR A 377 -48.24 39.20 1.82
N ILE A 378 -47.45 38.11 1.82
CA ILE A 378 -47.86 36.84 1.17
C ILE A 378 -48.95 36.14 1.99
N ALA A 379 -48.85 36.14 3.32
CA ALA A 379 -49.90 35.61 4.20
C ALA A 379 -51.20 36.44 4.12
N ALA A 380 -51.09 37.77 4.03
CA ALA A 380 -52.23 38.67 3.88
C ALA A 380 -52.88 38.62 2.49
N SER A 381 -52.11 38.34 1.42
CA SER A 381 -52.67 38.15 0.07
C SER A 381 -53.28 36.77 -0.17
N ALA A 382 -53.00 35.79 0.70
CA ALA A 382 -53.65 34.48 0.72
C ALA A 382 -54.95 34.46 1.54
N ALA A 383 -55.16 35.44 2.42
CA ALA A 383 -56.41 35.61 3.15
C ALA A 383 -57.43 36.36 2.27
N VAL A 384 -58.46 35.65 1.81
CA VAL A 384 -59.65 36.26 1.19
C VAL A 384 -60.33 37.13 2.24
N ALA A 385 -60.11 38.44 2.18
CA ALA A 385 -60.84 39.42 2.99
C ALA A 385 -62.16 39.82 2.29
N PRO A 386 -63.26 39.97 3.05
CA PRO A 386 -64.55 40.39 2.51
C PRO A 386 -64.56 41.90 2.22
N ALA A 387 -65.44 42.31 1.31
CA ALA A 387 -65.62 43.68 0.85
C ALA A 387 -66.04 44.65 1.99
N ALA A 388 -65.39 45.82 2.07
CA ALA A 388 -65.95 47.05 2.65
C ALA A 388 -65.12 48.30 2.27
N ASP A 389 -65.76 49.19 1.50
CA ASP A 389 -65.79 50.67 1.48
C ASP A 389 -64.56 51.55 1.76
N SER A 390 -64.17 52.25 0.69
CA SER A 390 -63.90 53.70 0.53
C SER A 390 -63.43 54.56 1.71
N ASN A 391 -62.21 55.11 1.62
CA ASN A 391 -61.88 56.50 1.23
C ASN A 391 -60.54 56.98 1.82
N GLU A 392 -59.79 57.74 1.00
CA GLU A 392 -58.81 58.79 1.36
C GLU A 392 -57.55 58.39 2.17
N ASP A 393 -56.37 58.95 1.97
CA ASP A 393 -55.71 59.62 0.86
C ASP A 393 -54.20 59.59 1.17
N GLU A 394 -53.40 59.70 0.12
CA GLU A 394 -52.08 60.37 0.14
C GLU A 394 -50.77 59.57 0.39
N LYS A 395 -50.14 59.26 -0.76
CA LYS A 395 -48.70 59.42 -1.13
C LYS A 395 -47.65 58.93 -0.14
N THR A 396 -46.95 57.86 -0.54
CA THR A 396 -45.48 57.83 -0.49
C THR A 396 -44.89 56.77 -1.44
N ALA A 397 -43.97 57.25 -2.26
CA ALA A 397 -42.84 56.58 -2.89
C ALA A 397 -42.97 55.08 -3.26
N SER A 398 -43.14 54.83 -4.55
CA SER A 398 -42.65 53.59 -5.17
C SER A 398 -41.14 53.47 -4.99
N PRO A 399 -40.65 52.30 -4.53
CA PRO A 399 -39.73 51.58 -5.37
C PRO A 399 -40.15 50.12 -5.47
N ARG A 400 -40.77 49.78 -6.61
CA ARG A 400 -40.75 48.43 -7.16
C ARG A 400 -39.30 48.04 -7.42
N ARG A 401 -38.62 47.43 -6.45
CA ARG A 401 -37.42 46.63 -6.69
C ARG A 401 -37.47 45.43 -5.76
N ALA A 402 -38.13 44.40 -6.28
CA ALA A 402 -38.11 43.05 -5.74
C ALA A 402 -36.69 42.67 -5.33
N ALA A 403 -36.53 42.32 -4.05
CA ALA A 403 -35.35 41.66 -3.55
C ALA A 403 -35.06 40.46 -4.46
N ARG A 404 -33.86 40.44 -5.04
CA ARG A 404 -33.41 39.39 -5.95
C ARG A 404 -33.27 38.07 -5.17
N ILE A 405 -34.35 37.30 -5.12
CA ILE A 405 -34.26 35.85 -4.95
C ILE A 405 -33.52 35.32 -6.17
N ASN A 406 -32.46 34.54 -5.96
CA ASN A 406 -31.67 33.96 -7.04
C ASN A 406 -32.61 33.17 -7.99
N PRO A 407 -32.78 33.57 -9.26
CA PRO A 407 -33.90 33.16 -10.11
C PRO A 407 -33.92 31.68 -10.55
N HIS A 408 -32.90 30.88 -10.20
CA HIS A 408 -32.73 29.52 -10.70
C HIS A 408 -33.22 28.40 -9.76
N VAL A 409 -33.60 28.69 -8.51
CA VAL A 409 -34.01 27.65 -7.53
C VAL A 409 -35.52 27.36 -7.59
N GLY A 410 -36.33 28.27 -8.14
CA GLY A 410 -37.79 28.19 -8.08
C GLY A 410 -38.41 26.96 -8.76
N LEU A 411 -37.80 26.40 -9.80
CA LEU A 411 -38.34 25.23 -10.50
C LEU A 411 -38.17 23.96 -9.67
N VAL A 412 -37.00 23.78 -9.06
CA VAL A 412 -36.71 22.64 -8.17
C VAL A 412 -37.59 22.70 -6.92
N THR A 413 -37.71 23.88 -6.30
CA THR A 413 -38.54 24.05 -5.10
C THR A 413 -40.03 23.82 -5.40
N ARG A 414 -40.54 24.29 -6.54
CA ARG A 414 -41.94 24.06 -6.95
C ARG A 414 -42.22 22.59 -7.23
N PHE A 415 -41.29 21.91 -7.90
CA PHE A 415 -41.40 20.48 -8.17
C PHE A 415 -41.41 19.68 -6.86
N TYR A 416 -40.45 19.93 -5.97
CA TYR A 416 -40.39 19.31 -4.64
C TYR A 416 -41.65 19.57 -3.82
N ALA A 417 -42.15 20.80 -3.77
CA ALA A 417 -43.37 21.14 -3.04
C ALA A 417 -44.63 20.47 -3.62
N SER A 418 -44.65 20.18 -4.93
CA SER A 418 -45.74 19.45 -5.58
C SER A 418 -45.69 17.96 -5.26
N THR A 419 -44.51 17.34 -5.35
CA THR A 419 -44.32 15.92 -5.04
C THR A 419 -44.53 15.63 -3.56
N LEU A 420 -44.06 16.51 -2.67
CA LEU A 420 -44.29 16.40 -1.23
C LEU A 420 -45.78 16.46 -0.87
N ARG A 421 -46.54 17.39 -1.46
CA ARG A 421 -47.99 17.46 -1.27
C ARG A 421 -48.69 16.18 -1.72
N TRP A 422 -48.27 15.62 -2.85
CA TRP A 422 -48.80 14.35 -3.32
C TRP A 422 -48.46 13.19 -2.38
N ALA A 423 -47.22 13.13 -1.87
CA ALA A 423 -46.75 12.10 -0.95
C ALA A 423 -47.52 12.14 0.38
N LEU A 424 -47.75 13.33 0.94
CA LEU A 424 -48.52 13.52 2.18
C LEU A 424 -49.99 13.11 2.01
N ASN A 425 -50.58 13.37 0.85
CA ASN A 425 -51.96 12.95 0.55
C ASN A 425 -52.09 11.44 0.29
N ASN A 426 -50.99 10.74 -0.02
CA ASN A 426 -50.98 9.32 -0.39
C ASN A 426 -49.97 8.51 0.44
N GLY A 427 -50.00 8.65 1.77
CA GLY A 427 -49.03 8.01 2.66
C GLY A 427 -48.93 6.48 2.50
N TRP A 428 -50.05 5.79 2.21
CA TRP A 428 -50.05 4.34 1.97
C TRP A 428 -49.27 3.96 0.70
N ALA A 429 -49.32 4.78 -0.35
CA ALA A 429 -48.61 4.52 -1.61
C ALA A 429 -47.11 4.68 -1.40
N ILE A 430 -46.69 5.65 -0.58
CA ILE A 430 -45.29 5.82 -0.19
C ILE A 430 -44.80 4.60 0.57
N ILE A 431 -45.52 4.17 1.62
CA ILE A 431 -45.15 2.99 2.42
C ILE A 431 -45.07 1.73 1.54
N ALA A 432 -46.05 1.52 0.65
CA ALA A 432 -46.05 0.39 -0.28
C ALA A 432 -44.85 0.44 -1.23
N SER A 433 -44.53 1.62 -1.78
CA SER A 433 -43.39 1.79 -2.66
C SER A 433 -42.05 1.58 -1.95
N SER A 434 -41.91 2.05 -0.69
CA SER A 434 -40.74 1.81 0.15
C SER A 434 -40.59 0.33 0.49
N GLY A 435 -41.68 -0.36 0.83
CA GLY A 435 -41.67 -1.80 1.07
C GLY A 435 -41.27 -2.61 -0.17
N LEU A 436 -41.82 -2.25 -1.34
CA LEU A 436 -41.45 -2.87 -2.60
C LEU A 436 -39.98 -2.63 -2.93
N ALA A 437 -39.47 -1.42 -2.72
CA ALA A 437 -38.06 -1.09 -2.91
C ALA A 437 -37.15 -1.92 -2.00
N LEU A 438 -37.55 -2.13 -0.73
CA LEU A 438 -36.80 -2.99 0.20
C LEU A 438 -36.77 -4.45 -0.25
N VAL A 439 -37.90 -4.99 -0.71
CA VAL A 439 -37.98 -6.37 -1.22
C VAL A 439 -37.14 -6.52 -2.50
N LEU A 440 -37.19 -5.53 -3.39
CA LEU A 440 -36.38 -5.51 -4.61
C LEU A 440 -34.88 -5.44 -4.29
N ALA A 441 -34.49 -4.59 -3.34
CA ALA A 441 -33.11 -4.49 -2.88
C ALA A 441 -32.62 -5.81 -2.29
N TRP A 442 -33.44 -6.48 -1.48
CA TRP A 442 -33.12 -7.80 -0.94
C TRP A 442 -32.97 -8.87 -2.03
N ALA A 443 -33.87 -8.88 -3.01
CA ALA A 443 -33.81 -9.82 -4.14
C ALA A 443 -32.56 -9.61 -5.00
N LEU A 444 -32.14 -8.36 -5.19
CA LEU A 444 -30.90 -8.02 -5.90
C LEU A 444 -29.66 -8.40 -5.09
N LEU A 445 -29.68 -8.24 -3.77
CA LEU A 445 -28.56 -8.59 -2.89
C LEU A 445 -28.22 -10.09 -2.99
N MET A 446 -29.23 -10.95 -3.15
CA MET A 446 -29.04 -12.39 -3.38
C MET A 446 -28.36 -12.73 -4.72
N GLN A 447 -28.26 -11.78 -5.65
CA GLN A 447 -27.61 -11.98 -6.96
C GLN A 447 -26.19 -11.41 -7.02
N ILE A 448 -25.77 -10.63 -6.02
CA ILE A 448 -24.44 -10.01 -6.00
C ILE A 448 -23.43 -11.05 -5.51
N GLY A 449 -22.37 -11.26 -6.30
CA GLY A 449 -21.24 -12.09 -5.91
C GLY A 449 -20.47 -11.47 -4.74
N PHE A 450 -19.97 -12.31 -3.83
CA PHE A 450 -19.13 -11.87 -2.73
C PHE A 450 -17.66 -12.08 -3.08
N ASP A 451 -16.97 -10.99 -3.41
CA ASP A 451 -15.51 -10.96 -3.54
C ASP A 451 -14.94 -10.16 -2.37
N PHE A 452 -14.10 -10.80 -1.56
CA PHE A 452 -13.57 -10.18 -0.34
C PHE A 452 -12.51 -9.12 -0.66
N PHE A 453 -11.65 -9.40 -1.63
CA PHE A 453 -10.67 -8.45 -2.14
C PHE A 453 -10.95 -8.18 -3.61
N PRO A 454 -11.23 -6.92 -4.00
CA PRO A 454 -11.29 -6.60 -5.42
C PRO A 454 -9.91 -6.82 -6.03
N ALA A 455 -9.88 -7.27 -7.28
CA ALA A 455 -8.66 -7.20 -8.07
C ALA A 455 -8.22 -5.72 -8.12
N SER A 456 -7.06 -5.44 -7.54
CA SER A 456 -6.43 -4.13 -7.62
C SER A 456 -5.30 -4.23 -8.61
N ASP A 457 -5.18 -3.22 -9.46
CA ASP A 457 -4.07 -3.12 -10.37
C ASP A 457 -2.77 -2.88 -9.59
N ARG A 458 -1.91 -3.90 -9.52
CA ARG A 458 -0.63 -3.82 -8.81
C ARG A 458 0.53 -3.56 -9.77
N GLY A 459 0.25 -3.47 -11.07
CA GLY A 459 1.30 -3.36 -12.09
C GLY A 459 2.23 -4.56 -12.11
N GLN A 460 1.75 -5.73 -11.65
CA GLN A 460 2.53 -6.96 -11.69
C GLN A 460 1.61 -8.17 -11.54
N PHE A 461 1.92 -9.22 -12.30
CA PHE A 461 1.24 -10.50 -12.19
C PHE A 461 2.25 -11.64 -12.09
N THR A 462 1.76 -12.82 -11.72
CA THR A 462 2.59 -14.01 -11.54
C THR A 462 2.02 -15.17 -12.35
N VAL A 463 2.88 -15.85 -13.09
CA VAL A 463 2.58 -17.08 -13.82
C VAL A 463 3.26 -18.24 -13.11
N LYS A 464 2.46 -19.20 -12.63
CA LYS A 464 2.97 -20.44 -12.04
C LYS A 464 3.17 -21.47 -13.15
N VAL A 465 4.35 -22.08 -13.18
CA VAL A 465 4.77 -23.10 -14.14
C VAL A 465 4.98 -24.39 -13.36
N GLU A 466 4.15 -25.39 -13.65
CA GLU A 466 4.19 -26.69 -12.99
C GLU A 466 4.44 -27.78 -14.03
N LEU A 467 5.52 -28.54 -13.86
CA LEU A 467 5.85 -29.66 -14.72
C LEU A 467 5.57 -31.00 -14.01
N PRO A 468 5.51 -32.13 -14.74
CA PRO A 468 5.33 -33.44 -14.13
C PRO A 468 6.42 -33.76 -13.09
N LEU A 469 6.02 -34.49 -12.04
CA LEU A 469 6.92 -34.93 -10.98
C LEU A 469 8.15 -35.67 -11.54
N GLY A 470 9.34 -35.33 -11.02
CA GLY A 470 10.62 -35.90 -11.45
C GLY A 470 11.34 -35.10 -12.54
N THR A 471 10.75 -34.00 -13.01
CA THR A 471 11.40 -33.07 -13.94
C THR A 471 12.61 -32.40 -13.28
N SER A 472 13.70 -32.24 -14.03
CA SER A 472 14.89 -31.57 -13.52
C SER A 472 14.70 -30.06 -13.44
N ILE A 473 15.31 -29.40 -12.44
CA ILE A 473 15.24 -27.94 -12.26
C ILE A 473 15.64 -27.16 -13.51
N ARG A 474 16.58 -27.69 -14.32
CA ARG A 474 17.00 -27.08 -15.59
C ARG A 474 15.90 -27.12 -16.65
N GLN A 475 15.13 -28.19 -16.73
CA GLN A 475 14.02 -28.28 -17.67
C GLN A 475 12.89 -27.32 -17.29
N THR A 476 12.58 -27.22 -16.00
CA THR A 476 11.62 -26.24 -15.48
C THR A 476 12.09 -24.81 -15.72
N ALA A 477 13.39 -24.52 -15.54
CA ALA A 477 13.98 -23.24 -15.89
C ALA A 477 13.81 -22.88 -17.37
N LEU A 478 14.02 -23.83 -18.29
CA LEU A 478 13.78 -23.61 -19.73
C LEU A 478 12.31 -23.33 -20.05
N ALA A 479 11.39 -24.04 -19.41
CA ALA A 479 9.95 -23.79 -19.58
C ALA A 479 9.56 -22.40 -19.05
N ALA A 480 10.04 -22.03 -17.85
CA ALA A 480 9.82 -20.71 -17.28
C ALA A 480 10.43 -19.58 -18.14
N GLN A 481 11.60 -19.82 -18.73
CA GLN A 481 12.25 -18.87 -19.64
C GLN A 481 11.45 -18.71 -20.94
N ALA A 482 10.92 -19.80 -21.51
CA ALA A 482 10.05 -19.74 -22.68
C ALA A 482 8.78 -18.91 -22.39
N VAL A 483 8.16 -19.14 -21.23
CA VAL A 483 7.02 -18.33 -20.76
C VAL A 483 7.38 -16.85 -20.62
N ALA A 484 8.51 -16.53 -19.99
CA ALA A 484 8.96 -15.15 -19.84
C ALA A 484 9.24 -14.47 -21.20
N GLN A 485 9.83 -15.20 -22.15
CA GLN A 485 10.11 -14.71 -23.49
C GLN A 485 8.85 -14.43 -24.32
N SER A 486 7.76 -15.19 -24.12
CA SER A 486 6.48 -14.95 -24.80
C SER A 486 5.89 -13.56 -24.52
N PHE A 487 6.30 -12.92 -23.42
CA PHE A 487 5.84 -11.58 -23.03
C PHE A 487 6.94 -10.52 -23.10
N ALA A 488 8.18 -10.91 -23.39
CA ALA A 488 9.30 -9.99 -23.42
C ALA A 488 9.11 -8.98 -24.57
N GLY A 489 9.08 -7.68 -24.22
CA GLY A 489 8.87 -6.61 -25.20
C GLY A 489 7.45 -6.54 -25.76
N LEU A 490 6.45 -7.10 -25.06
CA LEU A 490 5.05 -6.94 -25.42
C LEU A 490 4.66 -5.45 -25.37
N GLU A 491 4.34 -4.90 -26.53
CA GLU A 491 3.77 -3.56 -26.67
C GLU A 491 2.26 -3.67 -26.84
N VAL A 492 1.50 -2.94 -26.02
CA VAL A 492 0.06 -2.81 -26.18
C VAL A 492 -0.23 -1.36 -26.50
N ASN A 493 -0.91 -1.09 -27.61
CA ASN A 493 -1.22 0.26 -28.08
C ASN A 493 0.01 1.18 -28.28
N GLY A 494 1.18 0.60 -28.59
CA GLY A 494 2.43 1.35 -28.81
C GLY A 494 3.17 1.78 -27.54
N GLU A 495 2.76 1.28 -26.37
CA GLU A 495 3.44 1.47 -25.10
C GLU A 495 4.05 0.12 -24.66
N GLN A 496 5.32 0.11 -24.23
CA GLN A 496 5.91 -1.07 -23.60
C GLN A 496 5.20 -1.33 -22.28
N VAL A 497 4.48 -2.45 -22.23
CA VAL A 497 3.68 -2.81 -21.06
C VAL A 497 4.48 -3.64 -20.08
N VAL A 498 5.37 -4.51 -20.57
CA VAL A 498 6.23 -5.34 -19.72
C VAL A 498 7.58 -4.65 -19.52
N VAL A 499 7.89 -4.29 -18.27
CA VAL A 499 9.15 -3.62 -17.91
C VAL A 499 10.24 -4.64 -17.69
N ASN A 500 10.04 -5.54 -16.72
CA ASN A 500 10.98 -6.59 -16.36
C ASN A 500 10.23 -7.88 -16.04
N SER A 501 10.91 -9.02 -16.17
CA SER A 501 10.42 -10.32 -15.70
C SER A 501 11.44 -10.97 -14.76
N VAL A 502 10.97 -11.46 -13.62
CA VAL A 502 11.78 -12.20 -12.66
C VAL A 502 11.20 -13.60 -12.53
N SER A 503 12.00 -14.61 -12.88
CA SER A 503 11.62 -16.01 -12.68
C SER A 503 12.37 -16.60 -11.49
N ALA A 504 11.71 -17.42 -10.69
CA ALA A 504 12.34 -18.28 -9.69
C ALA A 504 11.85 -19.72 -9.89
N ILE A 505 12.77 -20.68 -9.84
CA ILE A 505 12.53 -22.11 -10.04
C ILE A 505 13.08 -22.87 -8.84
N GLY A 506 12.42 -23.95 -8.41
CA GLY A 506 12.88 -24.80 -7.31
C GLY A 506 12.27 -24.45 -5.94
N SER A 507 12.08 -23.16 -5.68
CA SER A 507 11.33 -22.66 -4.53
C SER A 507 10.60 -21.37 -4.90
N SER A 508 9.29 -21.30 -4.65
CA SER A 508 8.53 -20.05 -4.80
C SER A 508 8.61 -19.15 -3.57
N GLU A 509 9.16 -19.61 -2.44
CA GLU A 509 9.16 -18.91 -1.13
C GLU A 509 9.62 -17.44 -1.19
N GLY A 510 10.61 -17.11 -2.02
CA GLY A 510 11.15 -15.74 -2.13
C GLY A 510 10.33 -14.77 -2.98
N LEU A 511 9.54 -15.28 -3.92
CA LEU A 511 8.68 -14.45 -4.79
C LEU A 511 7.20 -14.50 -4.36
N ALA A 512 6.84 -15.50 -3.56
CA ALA A 512 5.54 -15.66 -2.97
C ALA A 512 5.30 -14.61 -1.88
N SER A 513 4.06 -14.13 -1.78
CA SER A 513 3.62 -13.44 -0.57
C SER A 513 3.66 -14.44 0.58
N ARG A 514 4.06 -14.00 1.79
CA ARG A 514 3.96 -14.83 3.02
C ARG A 514 2.53 -15.34 3.31
N LEU A 515 1.53 -14.82 2.59
CA LEU A 515 0.14 -15.26 2.61
C LEU A 515 -0.14 -16.50 1.74
N GLU A 516 0.78 -16.90 0.85
CA GLU A 516 0.66 -18.17 0.14
C GLU A 516 0.98 -19.30 1.13
N THR A 517 -0.08 -19.95 1.63
CA THR A 517 -0.03 -20.99 2.66
C THR A 517 0.66 -22.29 2.23
N ASP A 518 1.05 -22.42 0.95
CA ASP A 518 1.74 -23.60 0.43
C ASP A 518 2.66 -23.19 -0.75
N PRO A 519 3.86 -22.64 -0.46
CA PRO A 519 4.84 -22.40 -1.51
C PRO A 519 5.27 -23.75 -2.07
N ALA A 520 4.99 -24.00 -3.34
CA ALA A 520 5.39 -25.23 -3.99
C ALA A 520 6.93 -25.28 -4.07
N VAL A 521 7.53 -26.20 -3.31
CA VAL A 521 8.98 -26.42 -3.26
C VAL A 521 9.28 -27.73 -3.98
N GLY A 522 10.05 -27.64 -5.05
CA GLY A 522 10.41 -28.79 -5.87
C GLY A 522 11.03 -28.37 -7.20
N PRO A 523 11.90 -29.20 -7.79
CA PRO A 523 12.54 -28.90 -9.07
C PRO A 523 11.56 -28.74 -10.23
N GLU A 524 10.34 -29.27 -10.12
CA GLU A 524 9.24 -29.18 -11.09
C GLU A 524 8.43 -27.89 -11.03
N PHE A 525 8.60 -27.07 -9.98
CA PHE A 525 7.87 -25.83 -9.79
C PHE A 525 8.70 -24.62 -10.18
N GLY A 526 8.07 -23.69 -10.89
CA GLY A 526 8.62 -22.40 -11.25
C GLY A 526 7.58 -21.29 -11.20
N THR A 527 8.03 -20.08 -10.94
CA THR A 527 7.21 -18.88 -10.82
C THR A 527 7.84 -17.80 -11.68
N VAL A 528 7.08 -17.24 -12.62
CA VAL A 528 7.49 -16.09 -13.44
C VAL A 528 6.67 -14.89 -13.00
N MET A 529 7.30 -13.97 -12.30
CA MET A 529 6.72 -12.68 -11.93
C MET A 529 7.03 -11.66 -13.02
N VAL A 530 5.99 -11.04 -13.56
CA VAL A 530 6.11 -10.05 -14.63
C VAL A 530 5.71 -8.69 -14.07
N GLN A 531 6.61 -7.72 -14.16
CA GLN A 531 6.36 -6.34 -13.79
C GLN A 531 5.86 -5.58 -15.01
N LEU A 532 4.70 -4.97 -14.87
CA LEU A 532 4.11 -4.08 -15.86
C LEU A 532 4.58 -2.64 -15.64
N SER A 533 4.36 -1.79 -16.63
CA SER A 533 4.50 -0.35 -16.47
C SER A 533 3.53 0.18 -15.41
N SER A 534 3.92 1.29 -14.78
CA SER A 534 3.14 1.93 -13.72
C SER A 534 1.68 2.09 -14.13
N PRO A 535 0.69 1.83 -13.25
CA PRO A 535 -0.71 2.12 -13.53
C PRO A 535 -0.96 3.58 -13.97
N LEU A 536 -0.05 4.51 -13.61
CA LEU A 536 -0.14 5.92 -14.00
C LEU A 536 0.29 6.18 -15.44
N ASP A 537 1.15 5.34 -16.00
CA ASP A 537 1.78 5.55 -17.31
C ASP A 537 1.10 4.75 -18.42
N ARG A 538 0.18 3.84 -18.08
CA ARG A 538 -0.55 3.01 -19.04
C ARG A 538 -2.03 3.31 -19.07
N LYS A 539 -2.62 3.13 -20.25
CA LYS A 539 -4.07 3.32 -20.48
C LYS A 539 -4.90 2.08 -20.19
N THR A 540 -4.27 0.91 -20.17
CA THR A 540 -4.95 -0.38 -20.09
C THR A 540 -4.73 -1.00 -18.71
N HIS A 541 -5.83 -1.40 -18.07
CA HIS A 541 -5.82 -2.08 -16.78
C HIS A 541 -5.16 -3.46 -16.88
N GLU A 542 -4.52 -3.89 -15.79
CA GLU A 542 -3.77 -5.16 -15.72
C GLU A 542 -4.62 -6.35 -16.14
N ASP A 543 -5.85 -6.48 -15.61
CA ASP A 543 -6.78 -7.56 -15.95
C ASP A 543 -7.06 -7.70 -17.45
N VAL A 544 -7.15 -6.58 -18.17
CA VAL A 544 -7.42 -6.57 -19.61
C VAL A 544 -6.19 -7.04 -20.37
N ILE A 545 -4.99 -6.62 -19.96
CA ILE A 545 -3.73 -7.09 -20.52
C ILE A 545 -3.60 -8.61 -20.31
N ILE A 546 -3.86 -9.08 -19.10
CA ILE A 546 -3.78 -10.50 -18.76
C ILE A 546 -4.76 -11.33 -19.60
N ARG A 547 -6.03 -10.90 -19.65
CA ARG A 547 -7.08 -11.64 -20.36
C ARG A 547 -6.88 -11.64 -21.87
N ASP A 548 -6.55 -10.49 -22.46
CA ASP A 548 -6.60 -10.32 -23.91
C ASP A 548 -5.26 -10.59 -24.61
N HIS A 549 -4.13 -10.49 -23.90
CA HIS A 549 -2.79 -10.62 -24.49
C HIS A 549 -1.97 -11.76 -23.88
N ILE A 550 -1.92 -11.85 -22.55
CA ILE A 550 -1.07 -12.84 -21.85
C ILE A 550 -1.66 -14.24 -21.94
N ARG A 551 -2.93 -14.43 -21.57
CA ARG A 551 -3.57 -15.76 -21.58
C ARG A 551 -3.59 -16.41 -22.97
N PRO A 552 -3.97 -15.71 -24.06
CA PRO A 552 -3.93 -16.30 -25.40
C PRO A 552 -2.51 -16.59 -25.90
N ALA A 553 -1.49 -15.88 -25.40
CA ALA A 553 -0.10 -16.15 -25.74
C ALA A 553 0.47 -17.38 -25.00
N LEU A 554 -0.10 -17.75 -23.85
CA LEU A 554 0.24 -18.99 -23.13
C LEU A 554 -0.45 -20.23 -23.70
N GLU A 555 -1.63 -20.05 -24.30
CA GLU A 555 -2.41 -21.15 -24.89
C GLU A 555 -1.88 -21.58 -26.28
N LYS A 556 -1.06 -20.75 -26.92
CA LYS A 556 -0.39 -21.03 -28.20
C LYS A 556 0.98 -21.65 -27.99
#